data_AF-A0A3D1Y9E3-F1
#
_entry.id   AF-A0A3D1Y9E3-F1
#
_cell.length_a   1.000
_cell.length_b   1.000
_cell.length_c   1.000
_cell.angle_alpha   90.00
_cell.angle_beta   90.00
_cell.angle_gamma   90.00
#
_symmetry.space_group_name_H-M   'P 1'
#
loop_
_entity.id
_entity.type
_entity.pdbx_description
1 polymer ?
#
loop_
_entity_poly.entity_id
_entity_poly.type
_entity_poly.pdbx_seq_one_letter_code
_entity_poly.pdbx_strand_id
1 'polypeptide(L)'
;MNITCFIFALFLFYFYFINTLISTEVFPMIFCDYPIIGSEKELPVYLMNMGLQQCQDHVIRRNGYPCPQILFCTKGSGTLLYENKKCLIPPNTVLYLPADFPHEYYPDEDVWNIHWIVPAGDALPLLLGNLDNRVGGGD
;
A
#
# COMPACT_ATOMS: atom_id res chain seq x y z
N MET A 1 9.68 -19.08 -30.13
CA MET A 1 8.48 -18.51 -29.48
C MET A 1 8.84 -18.33 -28.01
N ASN A 2 9.22 -17.10 -27.64
CA ASN A 2 9.96 -16.82 -26.39
C ASN A 2 9.04 -16.87 -25.17
N ILE A 3 9.52 -17.51 -24.10
CA ILE A 3 8.88 -17.64 -22.78
C ILE A 3 8.39 -16.28 -22.24
N THR A 4 9.06 -15.19 -22.60
CA THR A 4 8.69 -13.81 -22.27
C THR A 4 7.29 -13.42 -22.75
N CYS A 5 6.87 -13.85 -23.95
CA CYS A 5 5.52 -13.56 -24.45
C CYS A 5 4.44 -14.32 -23.68
N PHE A 6 4.77 -15.51 -23.17
CA PHE A 6 3.84 -16.33 -22.40
C PHE A 6 3.61 -15.75 -21.00
N ILE A 7 4.66 -15.26 -20.34
CA ILE A 7 4.56 -14.61 -19.03
C ILE A 7 3.77 -13.30 -19.13
N PHE A 8 4.02 -12.50 -20.18
CA PHE A 8 3.28 -11.25 -20.39
C PHE A 8 1.79 -11.51 -20.70
N ALA A 9 1.49 -12.56 -21.47
CA ALA A 9 0.11 -12.98 -21.74
C ALA A 9 -0.58 -13.48 -20.46
N LEU A 10 0.10 -14.25 -19.60
CA LEU A 10 -0.41 -14.68 -18.30
C LEU A 10 -0.65 -13.49 -17.36
N PHE A 11 0.23 -12.48 -17.35
CA PHE A 11 0.06 -11.27 -16.55
C PHE A 11 -1.16 -10.46 -17.00
N LEU A 12 -1.32 -10.26 -18.32
CA LEU A 12 -2.49 -9.57 -18.87
C LEU A 12 -3.79 -10.36 -18.67
N PHE A 13 -3.74 -11.69 -18.80
CA PHE A 13 -4.91 -12.54 -18.58
C PHE A 13 -5.31 -12.58 -17.10
N TYR A 14 -4.34 -12.64 -16.19
CA TYR A 14 -4.57 -12.52 -14.75
C TYR A 14 -5.13 -11.14 -14.39
N PHE A 15 -4.55 -10.07 -14.93
CA PHE A 15 -5.04 -8.71 -14.73
C PHE A 15 -6.46 -8.55 -15.26
N TYR A 16 -6.76 -9.04 -16.47
CA TYR A 16 -8.10 -8.99 -17.06
C TYR A 16 -9.10 -9.86 -16.29
N PHE A 17 -8.70 -11.06 -15.85
CA PHE A 17 -9.55 -11.97 -15.09
C PHE A 17 -9.90 -11.42 -13.71
N ILE A 18 -8.92 -10.83 -13.00
CA ILE A 18 -9.13 -10.08 -11.77
C ILE A 18 -10.12 -8.93 -12.04
N ASN A 19 -9.87 -8.09 -13.05
CA ASN A 19 -10.76 -6.97 -13.38
C ASN A 19 -12.18 -7.40 -13.83
N THR A 20 -12.34 -8.59 -14.42
CA THR A 20 -13.64 -9.09 -14.89
C THR A 20 -14.45 -9.70 -13.75
N LEU A 21 -13.81 -10.39 -12.79
CA LEU A 21 -14.47 -10.89 -11.58
C LEU A 21 -14.86 -9.78 -10.60
N ILE A 22 -14.24 -8.60 -10.70
CA ILE A 22 -14.55 -7.41 -9.88
C ILE A 22 -15.96 -6.84 -10.16
N SER A 23 -16.65 -7.26 -11.22
CA SER A 23 -17.86 -6.58 -11.71
C SER A 23 -19.20 -7.05 -11.11
N THR A 24 -19.30 -8.12 -10.32
CA THR A 24 -20.65 -8.65 -9.99
C THR A 24 -21.00 -8.88 -8.54
N GLU A 25 -20.07 -9.00 -7.58
CA GLU A 25 -20.44 -9.09 -6.16
C GLU A 25 -19.46 -8.33 -5.27
N VAL A 26 -20.01 -7.43 -4.45
CA VAL A 26 -19.29 -6.55 -3.52
C VAL A 26 -18.86 -7.35 -2.29
N PHE A 27 -18.02 -8.35 -2.49
CA PHE A 27 -17.30 -8.97 -1.37
C PHE A 27 -16.05 -8.14 -1.11
N PRO A 28 -15.86 -7.58 0.09
CA PRO A 28 -14.63 -6.86 0.43
C PRO A 28 -13.44 -7.81 0.26
N MET A 29 -12.63 -7.55 -0.76
CA MET A 29 -11.47 -8.35 -1.11
C MET A 29 -10.24 -7.84 -0.36
N ILE A 30 -9.57 -8.75 0.35
CA ILE A 30 -8.24 -8.54 0.90
C ILE A 30 -7.27 -9.44 0.13
N PHE A 31 -6.20 -8.86 -0.40
CA PHE A 31 -5.12 -9.59 -1.03
C PHE A 31 -3.80 -9.16 -0.39
N CYS A 32 -2.98 -10.14 -0.01
CA CYS A 32 -1.67 -9.93 0.58
C CYS A 32 -0.69 -10.91 -0.07
N ASP A 33 0.46 -10.42 -0.51
CA ASP A 33 1.56 -11.26 -0.99
C ASP A 33 2.81 -11.02 -0.15
N TYR A 34 3.51 -12.11 0.15
CA TYR A 34 4.72 -12.14 0.97
C TYR A 34 5.80 -12.91 0.19
N PRO A 35 6.63 -12.18 -0.59
CA PRO A 35 7.70 -12.80 -1.35
C PRO A 35 8.62 -13.65 -0.45
N ILE A 36 9.10 -14.77 -0.99
CA ILE A 36 10.16 -15.55 -0.32
C ILE A 36 11.46 -14.78 -0.51
N ILE A 37 12.03 -14.28 0.58
CA ILE A 37 13.22 -13.43 0.57
C ILE A 37 14.47 -14.29 0.78
N GLY A 38 15.33 -14.34 -0.22
CA GLY A 38 16.62 -15.05 -0.19
C GLY A 38 17.78 -14.05 -0.18
N SER A 39 18.56 -14.04 -1.27
CA SER A 39 19.64 -13.08 -1.49
C SER A 39 19.13 -11.67 -1.80
N GLU A 40 17.84 -11.48 -2.07
CA GLU A 40 17.21 -10.18 -2.31
C GLU A 40 17.40 -9.22 -1.13
N LYS A 41 17.61 -9.74 0.08
CA LYS A 41 17.96 -8.94 1.26
C LYS A 41 19.26 -8.14 1.11
N GLU A 42 20.13 -8.52 0.17
CA GLU A 42 21.39 -7.84 -0.14
C GLU A 42 21.18 -6.68 -1.12
N LEU A 43 19.99 -6.54 -1.70
CA LEU A 43 19.65 -5.41 -2.56
C LEU A 43 19.50 -4.13 -1.72
N PRO A 44 19.87 -2.97 -2.28
CA PRO A 44 19.71 -1.68 -1.60
C PRO A 44 18.25 -1.39 -1.24
N VAL A 45 17.29 -1.93 -2.01
CA VAL A 45 15.86 -1.95 -1.72
C VAL A 45 15.26 -3.26 -2.23
N TYR A 46 14.39 -3.87 -1.42
CA TYR A 46 13.59 -5.05 -1.78
C TYR A 46 12.19 -4.97 -1.17
N LEU A 47 11.28 -5.82 -1.64
CA LEU A 47 9.88 -5.86 -1.19
C LEU A 47 9.69 -6.97 -0.16
N MET A 48 9.22 -6.63 1.03
CA MET A 48 8.86 -7.61 2.07
C MET A 48 7.42 -8.09 1.96
N ASN A 49 6.52 -7.17 1.62
CA ASN A 49 5.10 -7.45 1.54
C ASN A 49 4.42 -6.43 0.62
N MET A 50 3.36 -6.85 -0.05
CA MET A 50 2.44 -5.95 -0.72
C MET A 50 1.01 -6.45 -0.57
N GLY A 51 0.06 -5.57 -0.81
CA GLY A 51 -1.34 -5.98 -0.81
C GLY A 51 -2.30 -4.88 -1.21
N LEU A 52 -3.56 -5.24 -1.15
CA LEU A 52 -4.68 -4.33 -1.26
C LEU A 52 -5.84 -4.83 -0.41
N GLN A 53 -6.66 -3.90 0.04
CA GLN A 53 -7.93 -4.18 0.69
C GLN A 53 -8.97 -3.23 0.12
N GLN A 54 -10.06 -3.82 -0.39
CA GLN A 54 -11.27 -3.10 -0.73
C GLN A 54 -12.10 -2.88 0.53
N CYS A 55 -12.70 -1.69 0.66
CA CYS A 55 -13.42 -1.30 1.87
C CYS A 55 -12.57 -1.52 3.13
N GLN A 56 -11.41 -0.87 3.17
CA GLN A 56 -10.44 -0.94 4.26
C GLN A 56 -11.09 -0.62 5.60
N ASP A 57 -10.98 -1.58 6.52
CA ASP A 57 -11.46 -1.41 7.89
C ASP A 57 -10.63 -0.38 8.65
N HIS A 58 -11.19 0.08 9.78
CA HIS A 58 -10.47 0.89 10.75
C HIS A 58 -9.26 0.10 11.32
N VAL A 59 -8.07 0.67 11.17
CA VAL A 59 -6.82 0.14 11.71
C VAL A 59 -6.27 1.06 12.79
N ILE A 60 -5.95 0.46 13.95
CA ILE A 60 -5.30 1.14 15.07
C ILE A 60 -3.96 0.44 15.36
N ARG A 61 -2.85 1.17 15.21
CA ARG A 61 -1.49 0.68 15.51
C ARG A 61 -0.87 1.51 16.63
N ARG A 62 -1.26 1.21 17.88
CA ARG A 62 -0.79 1.95 19.07
C ARG A 62 0.74 1.93 19.25
N ASN A 63 1.39 0.87 18.81
CA ASN A 63 2.85 0.70 18.88
C ASN A 63 3.50 0.79 17.49
N GLY A 64 2.76 1.26 16.48
CA GLY A 64 3.18 1.22 15.08
C GLY A 64 3.25 -0.17 14.46
N TYR A 65 3.82 -0.22 13.26
CA TYR A 65 4.09 -1.44 12.51
C TYR A 65 5.62 -1.59 12.33
N PRO A 66 6.22 -2.78 12.51
CA PRO A 66 7.68 -2.94 12.59
C PRO A 66 8.48 -2.55 11.34
N CYS A 67 7.80 -2.31 10.22
CA CYS A 67 8.45 -1.99 8.96
C CYS A 67 7.84 -0.71 8.38
N PRO A 68 8.58 0.07 7.58
CA PRO A 68 8.01 1.20 6.89
C PRO A 68 6.94 0.72 5.90
N GLN A 69 5.85 1.48 5.77
CA GLN A 69 4.77 1.18 4.84
C GLN A 69 4.52 2.38 3.92
N ILE A 70 4.20 2.08 2.66
CA ILE A 70 3.71 3.08 1.72
C ILE A 70 2.30 2.65 1.34
N LEU A 71 1.32 3.50 1.63
CA LEU A 71 -0.09 3.26 1.34
C LEU A 71 -0.50 4.11 0.15
N PHE A 72 -1.38 3.58 -0.70
CA PHE A 72 -1.95 4.28 -1.84
C PHE A 72 -3.47 4.14 -1.83
N CYS A 73 -4.16 5.27 -1.75
CA CYS A 73 -5.62 5.34 -1.84
C CYS A 73 -6.06 5.35 -3.30
N THR A 74 -6.78 4.32 -3.74
CA THR A 74 -7.25 4.21 -5.13
C THR A 74 -8.69 4.63 -5.32
N LYS A 75 -9.52 4.57 -4.26
CA LYS A 75 -10.94 4.89 -4.32
C LYS A 75 -11.47 5.28 -2.94
N GLY A 76 -12.43 6.20 -2.91
CA GLY A 76 -13.05 6.68 -1.67
C GLY A 76 -12.14 7.57 -0.86
N SER A 77 -12.48 7.80 0.39
CA SER A 77 -11.70 8.63 1.29
C SER A 77 -11.62 8.05 2.69
N GLY A 78 -10.55 8.42 3.39
CA GLY A 78 -10.36 8.07 4.79
C GLY A 78 -9.55 9.12 5.51
N THR A 79 -9.40 8.93 6.81
CA THR A 79 -8.64 9.82 7.68
C THR A 79 -7.45 9.07 8.27
N LEU A 80 -6.29 9.71 8.30
CA LEU A 80 -5.12 9.34 9.12
C LEU A 80 -5.08 10.21 10.38
N LEU A 81 -4.92 9.57 11.54
CA LEU A 81 -4.53 10.20 12.80
C LEU A 81 -3.07 9.85 13.11
N TYR A 82 -2.24 10.87 13.23
CA TYR A 82 -0.83 10.73 13.58
C TYR A 82 -0.32 11.99 14.29
N GLU A 83 0.51 11.89 15.32
CA GLU A 83 1.04 13.04 16.09
C GLU A 83 -0.01 14.09 16.52
N ASN A 84 -1.21 13.66 16.91
CA ASN A 84 -2.36 14.54 17.21
C ASN A 84 -2.82 15.41 16.02
N LYS A 85 -2.38 15.10 14.80
CA LYS A 85 -2.87 15.67 13.56
C LYS A 85 -3.88 14.72 12.93
N LYS A 86 -4.87 15.32 12.29
CA LYS A 86 -5.86 14.64 11.46
C LYS A 86 -5.60 15.03 10.01
N CYS A 87 -5.33 14.05 9.16
CA CYS A 87 -5.07 14.26 7.74
C CYS A 87 -6.05 13.46 6.89
N LEU A 88 -6.65 14.13 5.90
CA LEU A 88 -7.54 13.48 4.94
C LEU A 88 -6.71 12.71 3.90
N ILE A 89 -7.23 11.56 3.49
CA ILE A 89 -6.64 10.67 2.49
C ILE A 89 -7.62 10.56 1.31
N PRO A 90 -7.63 11.53 0.39
CA PRO A 90 -8.47 11.45 -0.80
C PRO A 90 -7.94 10.41 -1.80
N PRO A 91 -8.71 10.03 -2.83
CA PRO A 91 -8.23 9.19 -3.92
C PRO A 91 -6.96 9.74 -4.56
N ASN A 92 -6.11 8.85 -5.06
CA ASN A 92 -4.83 9.15 -5.70
C ASN A 92 -3.78 9.77 -4.76
N THR A 93 -3.91 9.54 -3.46
CA THR A 93 -2.93 9.98 -2.44
C THR A 93 -2.00 8.85 -2.07
N VAL A 94 -0.70 9.15 -1.95
CA VAL A 94 0.31 8.28 -1.36
C VAL A 94 0.61 8.74 0.06
N LEU A 95 0.65 7.81 1.01
CA LEU A 95 1.05 8.05 2.39
C LEU A 95 2.30 7.24 2.70
N TYR A 96 3.22 7.85 3.43
CA TYR A 96 4.35 7.16 4.02
C TYR A 96 4.12 7.02 5.52
N LEU A 97 4.18 5.79 6.02
CA LEU A 97 4.11 5.46 7.44
C LEU A 97 5.47 4.89 7.89
N PRO A 98 6.22 5.60 8.75
CA PRO A 98 7.49 5.11 9.26
C PRO A 98 7.33 3.83 10.10
N ALA A 99 8.41 3.05 10.21
CA ALA A 99 8.46 1.89 11.09
C ALA A 99 8.27 2.29 12.56
N ASP A 100 7.61 1.42 13.32
CA ASP A 100 7.33 1.54 14.75
C ASP A 100 6.62 2.84 15.16
N PHE A 101 5.96 3.48 14.19
CA PHE A 101 5.31 4.76 14.40
C PHE A 101 3.82 4.60 14.71
N PRO A 102 3.33 5.06 15.89
CA PRO A 102 1.93 4.96 16.23
C PRO A 102 1.02 5.73 15.28
N HIS A 103 0.02 5.06 14.74
CA HIS A 103 -0.94 5.67 13.82
C HIS A 103 -2.29 4.96 13.87
N GLU A 104 -3.31 5.66 13.41
CA GLU A 104 -4.67 5.15 13.27
C GLU A 104 -5.23 5.67 11.95
N TYR A 105 -5.92 4.82 11.20
CA TYR A 105 -6.60 5.26 9.99
C TYR A 105 -7.92 4.53 9.79
N TYR A 106 -8.90 5.23 9.25
CA TYR A 106 -10.26 4.72 9.10
C TYR A 106 -10.96 5.32 7.89
N PRO A 107 -11.93 4.61 7.30
CA PRO A 107 -12.71 5.12 6.18
C PRO A 107 -13.63 6.26 6.62
N ASP A 108 -13.78 7.27 5.76
CA ASP A 108 -14.79 8.33 5.93
C ASP A 108 -16.09 8.01 5.14
N GLU A 109 -16.07 6.96 4.31
CA GLU A 109 -17.14 6.51 3.42
C GLU A 109 -17.28 4.97 3.42
N ASP A 110 -18.36 4.42 2.85
CA ASP A 110 -18.57 2.95 2.75
C ASP A 110 -17.51 2.23 1.89
N VAL A 111 -16.93 2.94 0.92
CA VAL A 111 -15.89 2.41 0.04
C VAL A 111 -14.63 3.21 0.29
N TRP A 112 -13.57 2.52 0.71
CA TRP A 112 -12.23 3.10 0.78
C TRP A 112 -11.21 2.01 0.45
N ASN A 113 -10.52 2.15 -0.68
CA ASN A 113 -9.62 1.12 -1.17
C ASN A 113 -8.18 1.55 -0.94
N ILE A 114 -7.45 0.75 -0.18
CA ILE A 114 -6.03 0.97 0.13
C ILE A 114 -5.20 -0.14 -0.48
N HIS A 115 -4.16 0.26 -1.19
CA HIS A 115 -3.05 -0.60 -1.59
C HIS A 115 -1.87 -0.28 -0.71
N TRP A 116 -0.98 -1.24 -0.46
CA TRP A 116 0.24 -0.97 0.28
C TRP A 116 1.42 -1.79 -0.23
N ILE A 117 2.60 -1.26 0.06
CA ILE A 117 3.86 -1.99 0.00
C ILE A 117 4.63 -1.80 1.31
N VAL A 118 5.42 -2.80 1.66
CA VAL A 118 6.36 -2.80 2.77
C VAL A 118 7.75 -2.99 2.17
N PRO A 119 8.45 -1.90 1.82
CA PRO A 119 9.82 -1.98 1.34
C PRO A 119 10.81 -2.16 2.50
N ALA A 120 11.99 -2.70 2.20
CA ALA A 120 13.12 -2.79 3.11
C ALA A 120 14.43 -2.66 2.34
N GLY A 121 15.56 -2.59 3.05
CA GLY A 121 16.90 -2.44 2.50
C GLY A 121 17.59 -1.16 2.97
N ASP A 122 18.93 -1.19 2.99
CA ASP A 122 19.74 -0.16 3.65
C ASP A 122 19.72 1.20 2.93
N ALA A 123 19.37 1.23 1.64
CA ALA A 123 19.25 2.48 0.88
C ALA A 123 17.85 3.12 1.00
N LEU A 124 16.88 2.43 1.64
CA LEU A 124 15.51 2.90 1.73
C LEU A 124 15.38 4.28 2.42
N PRO A 125 16.07 4.56 3.56
CA PRO A 125 15.98 5.89 4.19
C PRO A 125 16.41 7.04 3.26
N LEU A 126 17.39 6.79 2.38
CA LEU A 126 17.86 7.78 1.42
C LEU A 126 16.81 8.09 0.34
N LEU A 127 16.04 7.09 -0.09
CA LEU A 127 14.98 7.26 -1.08
C LEU A 127 13.74 7.92 -0.48
N LEU A 128 13.37 7.53 0.73
CA LEU A 128 12.15 7.98 1.39
C LEU A 128 12.32 9.32 2.13
N GLY A 129 13.56 9.76 2.41
CA GLY A 129 13.81 11.05 3.05
C GLY A 129 13.20 12.27 2.31
N ASN A 130 12.85 12.12 1.03
CA ASN A 130 12.16 13.15 0.25
C ASN A 130 10.62 13.10 0.37
N LEU A 131 10.04 12.00 0.84
CA LEU A 131 8.59 11.83 0.96
C LEU A 131 8.03 12.39 2.27
N ASP A 132 8.84 12.40 3.33
CA ASP A 132 8.48 12.99 4.62
C ASP A 132 8.16 14.51 4.51
N ASN A 133 8.74 15.18 3.51
CA ASN A 133 8.56 16.61 3.26
C ASN A 133 7.26 16.99 2.51
N ARG A 134 6.33 16.05 2.23
CA ARG A 134 5.15 16.33 1.38
C ARG A 134 3.78 16.22 2.06
N VAL A 135 3.71 15.91 3.35
CA VAL A 135 2.44 15.99 4.09
C VAL A 135 2.31 17.37 4.74
N GLY A 136 2.09 18.39 3.91
CA GLY A 136 1.92 19.77 4.36
C GLY A 136 2.23 20.79 3.27
N GLY A 137 1.26 21.08 2.42
CA GLY A 137 1.41 22.09 1.37
C GLY A 137 0.17 22.16 0.49
N GLY A 138 -0.96 22.50 1.10
CA GLY A 138 -2.08 23.09 0.36
C GLY A 138 -1.82 24.59 0.28
N ASP A 139 -1.54 25.06 -0.94
CA ASP A 139 -1.90 26.42 -1.37
C ASP A 139 -3.29 26.37 -2.00
#